data_AF-A0A8S9HI72-F1
#
_entry.id   AF-A0A8S9HI72-F1
#
_cell.length_a   1.000
_cell.length_b   1.000
_cell.length_c   1.000
_cell.angle_alpha   90.00
_cell.angle_beta   90.00
_cell.angle_gamma   90.00
#
_symmetry.space_group_name_H-M   'P 1'
#
loop_
_entity.id
_entity.type
_entity.pdbx_description
1 polymer ?
#
loop_
_entity_poly.entity_id
_entity_poly.type
_entity_poly.pdbx_seq_one_letter_code
_entity_poly.pdbx_strand_id
1 'polypeptide(L)'
;MTEAMIRKKPGMASVKDMPLLQDGPPPGGFAPVRYARRISNTGPSAMAIFLTVSGAFAWGMYQVGQGNKIRSVPWHFGWSLITASFAFRICGYMTDIILGDVGIYNPLSHYR
;
A
#
# COMPACT_ATOMS: atom_id res chain seq x y z
N MET A 1 -21.00 23.34 54.84
CA MET A 1 -19.72 23.77 55.46
C MET A 1 -18.89 22.59 55.99
N THR A 2 -19.15 21.32 55.61
CA THR A 2 -18.43 20.14 56.13
C THR A 2 -17.24 19.71 55.26
N GLU A 3 -17.17 20.16 54.00
CA GLU A 3 -16.11 19.77 53.07
C GLU A 3 -14.70 20.18 53.55
N ALA A 4 -14.58 21.26 54.33
CA ALA A 4 -13.29 21.70 54.89
C ALA A 4 -12.73 20.75 55.95
N MET A 5 -13.56 19.93 56.60
CA MET A 5 -13.11 18.94 57.57
C MET A 5 -12.68 17.63 56.88
N ILE A 6 -13.27 17.32 55.73
CA ILE A 6 -13.03 16.07 54.99
C ILE A 6 -11.78 16.21 54.10
N ARG A 7 -11.63 17.31 53.36
CA ARG A 7 -10.50 17.57 52.45
C ARG A 7 -9.39 18.35 53.17
N LYS A 8 -8.93 17.87 54.32
CA LYS A 8 -7.99 18.62 55.17
C LYS A 8 -6.54 18.37 54.75
N LYS A 9 -5.79 19.44 54.44
CA LYS A 9 -4.32 19.46 54.39
C LYS A 9 -3.77 20.10 55.67
N PRO A 10 -2.73 19.53 56.33
CA PRO A 10 -2.11 20.16 57.49
C PRO A 10 -1.53 21.54 57.09
N GLY A 11 -1.91 22.59 57.84
CA GLY A 11 -1.42 23.97 57.62
C GLY A 11 -2.27 24.88 56.73
N MET A 12 -3.51 24.52 56.36
CA MET A 12 -4.40 25.45 55.62
C MET A 12 -4.87 26.62 56.49
N ALA A 13 -4.66 27.85 55.99
CA ALA A 13 -5.14 29.08 56.62
C ALA A 13 -6.52 29.52 56.08
N SER A 14 -6.90 29.06 54.89
CA SER A 14 -8.14 29.47 54.21
C SER A 14 -8.81 28.31 53.48
N VAL A 15 -10.12 28.41 53.31
CA VAL A 15 -10.95 27.43 52.55
C VAL A 15 -10.51 27.33 51.08
N LYS A 16 -9.84 28.36 50.54
CA LYS A 16 -9.33 28.39 49.16
C LYS A 16 -8.15 27.45 48.92
N ASP A 17 -7.40 27.10 49.96
CA ASP A 17 -6.21 26.25 49.88
C ASP A 17 -6.53 24.75 49.99
N MET A 18 -7.82 24.43 49.90
CA MET A 18 -8.31 23.06 49.98
C MET A 18 -7.76 22.22 48.83
N PRO A 19 -7.19 21.03 49.12
CA PRO A 19 -6.69 20.14 48.09
C PRO A 19 -7.83 19.72 47.14
N LEU A 20 -7.68 20.08 45.88
CA LEU A 20 -8.57 19.72 44.79
C LEU A 20 -7.78 18.86 43.80
N LEU A 21 -7.79 17.55 44.01
CA LEU A 21 -7.21 16.60 43.07
C LEU A 21 -8.33 16.24 42.07
N GLN A 22 -8.37 16.96 40.96
CA GLN A 22 -9.26 16.67 39.84
C GLN A 22 -8.53 15.77 38.85
N ASP A 23 -9.25 14.79 38.29
CA ASP A 23 -8.75 13.98 37.19
C ASP A 23 -8.63 14.89 35.95
N GLY A 24 -7.42 15.38 35.73
CA GLY A 24 -7.08 16.25 34.61
C GLY A 24 -6.10 15.56 33.66
N PRO A 25 -5.99 16.04 32.41
CA PRO A 25 -4.91 15.61 31.54
C PRO A 25 -3.55 15.90 32.20
N PRO A 26 -2.54 15.05 31.95
CA PRO A 26 -1.20 15.29 32.49
C PRO A 26 -0.69 16.67 32.06
N PRO A 27 0.18 17.32 32.86
CA PRO A 27 0.81 18.57 32.47
C PRO A 27 1.64 18.32 31.19
N GLY A 28 1.15 18.84 30.06
CA GLY A 28 1.68 18.54 28.71
C GLY A 28 0.65 17.98 27.72
N GLY A 29 -0.55 17.61 28.19
CA GLY A 29 -1.64 17.12 27.33
C GLY A 29 -1.43 15.71 26.79
N PHE A 30 -2.32 15.27 25.90
CA PHE A 30 -2.20 13.97 25.23
C PHE A 30 -1.43 14.09 23.93
N ALA A 31 -0.76 13.00 23.54
CA ALA A 31 -0.11 12.92 22.24
C ALA A 31 -1.14 13.14 21.10
N PRO A 32 -0.74 13.78 19.99
CA PRO A 32 -1.65 14.07 18.89
C PRO A 32 -2.16 12.78 18.25
N VAL A 33 -3.46 12.53 18.38
CA VAL A 33 -4.14 11.38 17.77
C VAL A 33 -4.41 11.70 16.30
N ARG A 34 -4.00 10.79 15.42
CA ARG A 34 -4.25 10.91 13.98
C ARG A 34 -5.67 10.44 13.67
N TYR A 35 -6.52 11.36 13.21
CA TYR A 35 -7.92 11.08 12.86
C TYR A 35 -8.14 10.79 11.37
N ALA A 36 -7.27 11.31 10.50
CA ALA A 36 -7.46 11.25 9.06
C ALA A 36 -6.86 9.99 8.43
N ARG A 37 -7.57 9.42 7.45
CA ARG A 37 -7.05 8.35 6.59
C ARG A 37 -5.91 8.90 5.73
N ARG A 38 -4.80 8.17 5.65
CA ARG A 38 -3.70 8.45 4.72
C ARG A 38 -3.53 7.29 3.77
N ILE A 39 -3.99 7.46 2.54
CA ILE A 39 -3.75 6.52 1.44
C ILE A 39 -2.54 7.04 0.68
N SER A 40 -1.46 6.27 0.65
CA SER A 40 -0.24 6.62 -0.07
C SER A 40 -0.38 6.27 -1.55
N ASN A 41 -0.28 7.27 -2.43
CA ASN A 41 -0.23 7.10 -3.88
C ASN A 41 1.23 7.00 -4.38
N THR A 42 2.04 6.15 -3.73
CA THR A 42 3.48 5.98 -4.03
C THR A 42 3.75 5.03 -5.21
N GLY A 43 2.75 4.79 -6.05
CA GLY A 43 2.88 3.95 -7.24
C GLY A 43 3.63 4.64 -8.39
N PRO A 44 4.10 3.88 -9.38
CA PRO A 44 4.73 4.43 -10.57
C PRO A 44 3.78 5.36 -11.31
N SER A 45 4.31 6.48 -11.81
CA SER A 45 3.51 7.46 -12.54
C SER A 45 2.96 6.86 -13.85
N ALA A 46 1.85 7.41 -14.35
CA ALA A 46 1.22 6.93 -15.59
C ALA A 46 2.22 6.88 -16.76
N MET A 47 3.11 7.87 -16.87
CA MET A 47 4.13 7.91 -17.91
C MET A 47 5.21 6.85 -17.71
N ALA A 48 5.60 6.56 -16.47
CA ALA A 48 6.56 5.49 -16.18
C ALA A 48 6.01 4.13 -16.62
N ILE A 49 4.75 3.85 -16.32
CA ILE A 49 4.07 2.61 -16.74
C ILE A 49 4.00 2.56 -18.26
N PHE A 50 3.55 3.64 -18.91
CA PHE A 50 3.39 3.70 -20.36
C PHE A 50 4.72 3.49 -21.11
N LEU A 51 5.78 4.17 -20.68
CA LEU A 51 7.11 4.04 -21.31
C LEU A 51 7.70 2.66 -21.09
N THR A 52 7.49 2.06 -19.91
CA THR A 52 7.97 0.71 -19.62
C THR A 52 7.31 -0.31 -20.53
N VAL A 53 5.98 -0.26 -20.66
CA VAL A 53 5.22 -1.17 -21.53
C VAL A 53 5.58 -0.95 -23.00
N SER A 54 5.62 0.31 -23.44
CA SER A 54 5.95 0.65 -24.83
C SER A 54 7.38 0.25 -25.21
N GLY A 55 8.34 0.45 -24.30
CA GLY A 55 9.73 0.04 -24.49
C GLY A 55 9.88 -1.48 -24.54
N ALA A 56 9.24 -2.20 -23.62
CA ALA A 56 9.22 -3.66 -23.63
C ALA A 56 8.58 -4.22 -24.91
N PHE A 57 7.49 -3.61 -25.39
CA PHE A 57 6.83 -4.00 -26.63
C PHE A 57 7.71 -3.75 -27.86
N ALA A 58 8.30 -2.56 -27.98
CA ALA A 58 9.21 -2.23 -29.08
C ALA A 58 10.43 -3.19 -29.11
N TRP A 59 11.00 -3.49 -27.95
CA TRP A 59 12.10 -4.44 -27.84
C TRP A 59 11.69 -5.88 -28.18
N GLY A 60 10.51 -6.32 -27.71
CA GLY A 60 9.96 -7.64 -28.04
C GLY A 60 9.77 -7.82 -29.55
N MET A 61 9.20 -6.81 -30.21
CA MET A 61 9.01 -6.84 -31.67
C MET A 61 10.33 -6.83 -32.43
N TYR A 62 11.34 -6.11 -31.94
CA TYR A 62 12.69 -6.16 -32.52
C TYR A 62 13.30 -7.56 -32.46
N GLN A 63 13.17 -8.26 -31.33
CA GLN A 63 13.64 -9.64 -31.19
C GLN A 63 12.86 -10.63 -32.06
N VAL A 64 11.53 -10.48 -32.16
CA VAL A 64 10.70 -11.28 -33.07
C VAL A 64 11.16 -11.11 -34.53
N GLY A 65 11.48 -9.87 -34.93
CA GLY A 65 12.01 -9.55 -36.26
C GLY A 65 13.38 -10.19 -36.53
N GLN A 66 14.30 -10.15 -35.57
CA GLN A 66 15.58 -10.86 -35.68
C GLN A 66 15.41 -12.37 -35.76
N GLY A 67 14.53 -12.93 -34.91
CA GLY A 67 14.17 -14.34 -34.98
C GLY A 67 13.57 -14.71 -36.34
N ASN A 68 12.80 -13.81 -36.98
CA ASN A 68 12.24 -14.03 -38.32
C ASN A 68 13.31 -14.04 -39.40
N LYS A 69 14.34 -13.19 -39.29
CA LYS A 69 15.45 -13.13 -40.26
C LYS A 69 16.39 -14.33 -40.17
N ILE A 70 16.52 -14.93 -38.99
CA ILE A 70 17.37 -16.11 -38.74
C ILE A 70 16.66 -17.41 -39.19
N ARG A 71 15.34 -17.37 -39.46
CA ARG A 71 14.57 -18.52 -39.97
C ARG A 71 14.81 -18.70 -41.48
N SER A 72 15.59 -19.70 -41.85
CA SER A 72 15.80 -20.14 -43.24
C SER A 72 15.12 -21.47 -43.60
N VAL A 73 14.34 -22.07 -42.68
CA VAL A 73 13.71 -23.39 -42.86
C VAL A 73 12.19 -23.35 -42.62
N PRO A 74 11.36 -23.92 -43.52
CA PRO A 74 9.92 -24.09 -43.30
C PRO A 74 9.64 -25.15 -42.21
N TRP A 75 8.85 -24.73 -41.21
CA TRP A 75 8.18 -25.47 -40.13
C TRP A 75 8.42 -26.98 -39.97
N HIS A 76 9.09 -27.34 -38.87
CA HIS A 76 8.55 -28.40 -38.01
C HIS A 76 7.74 -27.72 -36.89
N PHE A 77 6.43 -27.91 -36.98
CA PHE A 77 5.28 -27.35 -36.27
C PHE A 77 5.24 -27.58 -34.73
N GLY A 78 6.38 -27.48 -34.02
CA GLY A 78 6.44 -27.79 -32.58
C GLY A 78 6.78 -26.62 -31.66
N TRP A 79 7.51 -25.61 -32.15
CA TRP A 79 8.18 -24.65 -31.25
C TRP A 79 7.47 -23.31 -31.05
N SER A 80 6.55 -22.92 -31.93
CA SER A 80 5.85 -21.63 -31.81
C SER A 80 4.71 -21.64 -30.79
N LEU A 81 4.14 -22.80 -30.48
CA LEU A 81 3.13 -22.93 -29.41
C LEU A 81 3.77 -22.80 -28.02
N ILE A 82 5.04 -23.19 -27.86
CA ILE A 82 5.77 -23.09 -26.58
C ILE A 82 6.21 -21.65 -26.30
N THR A 83 6.70 -20.91 -27.30
CA THR A 83 7.09 -19.50 -27.13
C THR A 83 5.87 -18.59 -26.96
N ALA A 84 4.78 -18.82 -27.71
CA ALA A 84 3.54 -18.06 -27.54
C ALA A 84 2.90 -18.30 -26.16
N SER A 85 2.92 -19.54 -25.66
CA SER A 85 2.41 -19.86 -24.32
C SER A 85 3.26 -19.25 -23.21
N PHE A 86 4.59 -19.16 -23.38
CA PHE A 86 5.46 -18.50 -22.39
C PHE A 86 5.27 -16.98 -22.35
N ALA A 87 5.05 -16.34 -23.51
CA ALA A 87 4.75 -14.92 -23.60
C ALA A 87 3.37 -14.58 -22.98
N PHE A 88 2.35 -15.42 -23.20
CA PHE A 88 1.05 -15.25 -22.56
C PHE A 88 1.12 -15.46 -21.04
N ARG A 89 1.97 -16.39 -20.59
CA ARG A 89 2.14 -16.71 -19.17
C ARG A 89 2.94 -15.63 -18.43
N ILE A 90 3.98 -15.05 -19.01
CA ILE A 90 4.72 -13.91 -18.43
C ILE A 90 3.86 -12.64 -18.41
N CYS A 91 3.06 -12.39 -19.46
CA CYS A 91 2.13 -11.26 -19.49
C CYS A 91 1.02 -11.41 -18.43
N GLY A 92 0.47 -12.61 -18.26
CA GLY A 92 -0.53 -12.93 -17.24
C GLY A 92 -0.01 -12.75 -15.80
N TYR A 93 1.19 -13.27 -15.50
CA TYR A 93 1.81 -13.06 -14.18
C TYR A 93 2.11 -11.57 -13.90
N MET A 94 2.38 -10.77 -14.92
CA MET A 94 2.64 -9.33 -14.74
C MET A 94 1.35 -8.54 -14.49
N THR A 95 0.22 -8.95 -15.09
CA THR A 95 -1.09 -8.39 -14.73
C THR A 95 -1.52 -8.79 -13.33
N ASP A 96 -1.22 -10.01 -12.88
CA ASP A 96 -1.55 -10.46 -11.51
C ASP A 96 -0.72 -9.74 -10.44
N ILE A 97 0.56 -9.46 -10.71
CA ILE A 97 1.43 -8.67 -9.80
C ILE A 97 0.96 -7.21 -9.75
N ILE A 98 0.64 -6.59 -10.89
CA ILE A 98 0.20 -5.20 -10.93
C ILE A 98 -1.23 -5.00 -10.40
N LEU A 99 -2.18 -5.92 -10.63
CA LEU A 99 -3.53 -5.83 -10.06
C LEU A 99 -3.62 -6.28 -8.60
N GLY A 100 -2.77 -7.21 -8.17
CA GLY A 100 -2.69 -7.66 -6.77
C GLY A 100 -2.22 -6.54 -5.84
N ASP A 101 -1.26 -5.72 -6.27
CA ASP A 101 -0.72 -4.61 -5.48
C ASP A 101 -1.65 -3.38 -5.42
N VAL A 102 -2.58 -3.22 -6.40
CA VAL A 102 -3.57 -2.12 -6.43
C VAL A 102 -4.82 -2.45 -5.58
N GLY A 103 -4.90 -3.64 -4.97
CA GLY A 103 -5.94 -3.98 -4.00
C GLY A 103 -7.36 -4.10 -4.57
N ILE A 104 -7.51 -4.22 -5.89
CA ILE A 104 -8.83 -4.35 -6.55
C ILE A 104 -9.32 -5.80 -6.57
N TYR A 105 -8.42 -6.79 -6.55
CA TYR A 105 -8.76 -8.20 -6.46
C TYR A 105 -8.29 -8.79 -5.12
N ASN A 106 -9.25 -8.99 -4.21
CA ASN A 106 -9.05 -9.85 -3.05
C ASN A 106 -9.62 -11.25 -3.38
N PRO A 107 -8.77 -12.25 -3.74
CA PRO A 107 -9.23 -13.59 -4.09
C PRO A 107 -9.84 -14.36 -2.91
N LEU A 108 -9.76 -13.83 -1.68
CA LEU A 108 -10.32 -14.44 -0.47
C LEU A 108 -11.71 -13.90 -0.10
N SER A 109 -12.28 -12.97 -0.89
CA SER A 109 -13.64 -12.45 -0.65
C SER A 109 -14.77 -13.39 -1.09
N HIS A 110 -14.48 -14.43 -1.89
CA HIS A 110 -15.46 -15.43 -2.34
C HIS A 110 -15.62 -16.63 -1.38
N TYR A 111 -14.89 -16.64 -0.26
CA TYR A 111 -15.00 -17.67 0.79
C TYR A 111 -15.38 -17.08 2.15
N ARG A 112 -16.22 -16.04 2.16
CA ARG A 112 -16.91 -15.56 3.36
C ARG A 112 -18.38 -15.34 3.07
#